data_AF-A0A8R7VFT2-F1
#
_entry.id   AF-A0A8R7VFT2-F1
#
_cell.length_a   1.000
_cell.length_b   1.000
_cell.length_c   1.000
_cell.angle_alpha   90.00
_cell.angle_beta   90.00
_cell.angle_gamma   90.00
#
_symmetry.space_group_name_H-M   'P 1'
#
loop_
_entity.id
_entity.type
_entity.pdbx_description
1 polymer ?
#
loop_
_entity_poly.entity_id
_entity_poly.type
_entity_poly.pdbx_seq_one_letter_code
_entity_poly.pdbx_strand_id
1 'polypeptide(L)'
;PTNTLQLEAITAWFQQAEERIKQLPNPTNWPDFNVATWDKKTIKGLPTQKDGSSCGLYLLKYIMLWTGSKLSKTFSKKDIDMYRRQLAHDILNSDRNLLR
;
A
#
# COMPACT_ATOMS: atom_id res chain seq x y z
N PRO A 1 12.63 24.32 24.18
CA PRO A 1 13.03 25.29 23.13
C PRO A 1 14.02 24.65 22.16
N THR A 2 13.55 24.27 20.97
CA THR A 2 14.43 23.78 19.90
C THR A 2 15.34 24.94 19.48
N ASN A 3 16.66 24.73 19.56
CA ASN A 3 17.64 25.77 19.25
C ASN A 3 17.61 26.05 17.74
N THR A 4 17.48 27.32 17.34
CA THR A 4 17.41 27.78 15.95
C THR A 4 18.50 27.15 15.06
N LEU A 5 19.70 26.94 15.61
CA LEU A 5 20.82 26.29 14.91
C LEU A 5 20.51 24.83 14.51
N GLN A 6 19.71 24.10 15.29
CA GLN A 6 19.31 22.73 14.96
C GLN A 6 18.29 22.70 13.83
N LEU A 7 17.36 23.67 13.78
CA LEU A 7 16.36 23.77 12.72
C LEU A 7 17.01 24.13 11.38
N GLU A 8 17.98 25.04 11.39
CA GLU A 8 18.78 25.40 10.22
C GLU A 8 19.58 24.21 9.67
N ALA A 9 20.23 23.45 10.56
CA ALA A 9 20.97 22.24 10.18
C ALA A 9 20.06 21.17 9.55
N ILE A 10 18.86 20.96 10.11
CA ILE A 10 17.87 20.02 9.57
C ILE A 10 17.39 20.48 8.19
N THR A 11 17.12 21.78 8.03
CA THR A 11 16.66 22.34 6.75
C THR A 11 17.73 22.21 5.68
N ALA A 12 18.98 22.53 6.01
CA ALA A 12 20.11 22.36 5.10
C ALA A 12 20.31 20.89 4.70
N TRP A 13 20.13 19.95 5.63
CA TRP A 13 20.20 18.52 5.34
C TRP A 13 19.10 18.07 4.37
N PHE A 14 17.85 18.50 4.56
CA PHE A 14 16.76 18.21 3.63
C PHE A 14 17.03 18.78 2.24
N GLN A 15 17.48 20.04 2.15
CA GLN A 15 17.84 20.68 0.88
C GLN A 15 18.93 19.89 0.15
N GLN A 16 19.97 19.46 0.88
CA GLN A 16 21.09 18.71 0.33
C GLN A 16 20.67 17.29 -0.11
N ALA A 17 19.74 16.66 0.60
CA ALA A 17 19.15 15.38 0.23
C ALA A 17 18.31 15.50 -1.06
N GLU A 18 17.51 16.56 -1.20
CA GLU A 18 16.74 16.83 -2.42
C GLU A 18 17.64 17.04 -3.64
N GLU A 19 18.71 17.84 -3.51
CA GLU A 19 19.68 18.03 -4.59
C GLU A 19 20.41 16.74 -4.97
N ARG A 20 20.72 15.89 -3.97
CA ARG A 20 21.33 14.58 -4.23
C ARG A 20 20.38 13.64 -4.98
N ILE A 21 19.09 13.65 -4.65
CA ILE A 21 18.07 12.85 -5.33
C ILE A 21 17.96 13.25 -6.82
N LYS A 22 18.04 14.54 -7.15
CA LYS A 22 18.02 15.02 -8.54
C LYS A 22 19.19 14.51 -9.38
N GLN A 23 20.33 14.21 -8.76
CA GLN A 23 21.53 13.71 -9.45
C GLN A 23 21.62 12.18 -9.52
N LEU A 24 20.76 11.46 -8.79
CA LEU A 24 20.74 10.01 -8.90
C LEU A 24 20.21 9.63 -10.29
N PRO A 25 20.86 8.69 -10.99
CA PRO A 25 20.29 8.13 -12.22
C PRO A 25 18.91 7.60 -11.88
N ASN A 26 17.88 8.01 -12.64
CA ASN A 26 16.51 7.62 -12.35
C ASN A 26 16.46 6.08 -12.31
N PRO A 27 16.30 5.45 -11.13
CA PRO A 27 16.41 4.01 -11.01
C PRO A 27 15.17 3.30 -11.58
N THR A 28 14.23 4.08 -12.14
CA THR A 28 12.92 3.61 -12.55
C THR A 28 12.44 4.29 -13.82
N ASN A 29 11.53 3.65 -14.54
CA ASN A 29 10.82 4.24 -15.68
C ASN A 29 9.57 5.04 -15.25
N TRP A 30 9.49 5.47 -13.98
CA TRP A 30 8.33 6.23 -13.51
C TRP A 30 8.36 7.63 -14.11
N PRO A 31 7.28 8.08 -14.79
CA PRO A 31 7.24 9.37 -15.46
C PRO A 31 7.07 10.54 -14.51
N ASP A 32 6.61 10.29 -13.28
CA ASP A 32 6.31 11.31 -12.28
C ASP A 32 6.56 10.80 -10.85
N PHE A 33 7.14 11.66 -10.02
CA PHE A 33 7.43 11.42 -8.59
C PHE A 33 6.71 12.42 -7.68
N ASN A 34 6.00 13.40 -8.24
CA ASN A 34 5.21 14.37 -7.48
C ASN A 34 3.86 13.75 -7.10
N VAL A 35 3.89 12.74 -6.23
CA VAL A 35 2.69 12.00 -5.81
C VAL A 35 1.61 12.91 -5.21
N ALA A 36 1.99 14.08 -4.70
CA ALA A 36 1.05 15.06 -4.16
C ALA A 36 0.12 15.66 -5.23
N THR A 37 0.55 15.72 -6.49
CA THR A 37 -0.26 16.25 -7.61
C THR A 37 -1.13 15.20 -8.27
N TRP A 38 -1.05 13.93 -7.84
CA TRP A 38 -1.82 12.85 -8.47
C TRP A 38 -3.31 12.99 -8.15
N ASP A 39 -4.14 12.71 -9.16
CA ASP A 39 -5.59 12.68 -9.01
C ASP A 39 -6.02 11.59 -8.03
N LYS A 40 -6.84 11.97 -7.05
CA LYS A 40 -7.37 11.07 -6.02
C LYS A 40 -8.79 10.67 -6.38
N LYS A 41 -9.03 9.37 -6.56
CA LYS A 41 -10.35 8.84 -6.87
C LYS A 41 -10.88 7.95 -5.76
N THR A 42 -11.99 8.35 -5.14
CA THR A 42 -12.73 7.50 -4.20
C THR A 42 -13.74 6.65 -4.93
N ILE A 43 -13.60 5.34 -4.84
CA ILE A 43 -14.51 4.38 -5.46
C ILE A 43 -15.63 4.04 -4.48
N LYS A 44 -16.88 4.25 -4.91
CA LYS A 44 -18.09 3.97 -4.11
C LYS A 44 -18.72 2.63 -4.52
N GLY A 45 -19.59 2.09 -3.68
CA GLY A 45 -20.37 0.88 -3.98
C GLY A 45 -19.58 -0.43 -3.91
N LEU A 46 -18.38 -0.40 -3.31
CA LEU A 46 -17.61 -1.61 -3.04
C LEU A 46 -18.20 -2.37 -1.83
N PRO A 47 -18.00 -3.70 -1.73
CA PRO A 47 -18.40 -4.44 -0.54
C PRO A 47 -17.73 -3.87 0.71
N THR A 48 -18.49 -3.40 1.69
CA THR A 48 -17.95 -2.78 2.91
C THR A 48 -17.93 -3.77 4.07
N GLN A 49 -16.85 -3.74 4.85
CA GLN A 49 -16.74 -4.47 6.11
C GLN A 49 -17.73 -3.93 7.16
N LYS A 50 -18.26 -4.82 8.00
CA LYS A 50 -19.17 -4.45 9.11
C LYS A 50 -18.68 -4.93 10.49
N ASP A 51 -17.62 -5.73 10.53
CA ASP A 51 -16.99 -6.19 11.78
C ASP A 51 -15.72 -5.38 12.09
N GLY A 52 -15.09 -5.62 13.24
CA GLY A 52 -13.86 -4.94 13.65
C GLY A 52 -12.55 -5.64 13.27
N SER A 53 -12.59 -6.81 12.63
CA SER A 53 -11.42 -7.70 12.54
C SER A 53 -11.11 -8.25 11.15
N SER A 54 -11.89 -7.90 10.13
CA SER A 54 -11.72 -8.37 8.76
C SER A 54 -11.11 -7.34 7.79
N CYS A 55 -10.71 -6.15 8.25
CA CYS A 55 -10.25 -5.05 7.39
C CYS A 55 -9.09 -5.44 6.48
N GLY A 56 -8.09 -6.16 7.03
CA GLY A 56 -6.97 -6.67 6.24
C GLY A 56 -7.39 -7.67 5.15
N LEU A 57 -8.40 -8.50 5.42
CA LEU A 57 -8.90 -9.47 4.42
C LEU A 57 -9.68 -8.78 3.30
N TYR A 58 -10.44 -7.74 3.62
CA TYR A 58 -11.10 -6.90 2.62
C TYR A 58 -10.08 -6.18 1.73
N LEU A 59 -9.02 -5.61 2.32
CA LEU A 59 -7.91 -4.99 1.60
C LEU A 59 -7.28 -5.97 0.59
N LEU A 60 -6.93 -7.18 1.04
CA LEU A 60 -6.36 -8.21 0.17
C LEU A 60 -7.31 -8.56 -0.98
N LYS A 61 -8.62 -8.71 -0.69
CA LYS A 61 -9.61 -8.99 -1.73
C LYS A 61 -9.76 -7.86 -2.74
N TYR A 62 -9.70 -6.59 -2.30
CA TYR A 62 -9.68 -5.47 -3.23
C TYR A 62 -8.47 -5.56 -4.15
N ILE A 63 -7.26 -5.72 -3.61
CA ILE A 63 -6.03 -5.79 -4.40
C ILE A 63 -6.09 -6.94 -5.41
N MET A 64 -6.47 -8.14 -4.97
CA MET A 64 -6.53 -9.32 -5.84
C MET A 64 -7.56 -9.19 -6.97
N LEU A 65 -8.66 -8.48 -6.74
CA LEU A 65 -9.77 -8.38 -7.70
C LEU A 65 -9.75 -7.07 -8.50
N TRP A 66 -8.86 -6.12 -8.19
CA TRP A 66 -8.82 -4.81 -8.83
C TRP A 66 -8.29 -4.89 -10.26
N THR A 67 -9.06 -4.36 -11.22
CA THR A 67 -8.66 -4.30 -12.64
C THR A 67 -7.97 -2.99 -13.01
N GLY A 68 -7.65 -2.14 -12.04
CA GLY A 68 -7.20 -0.76 -12.26
C GLY A 68 -8.33 0.28 -12.18
N SER A 69 -9.59 -0.11 -12.42
CA SER A 69 -10.74 0.82 -12.43
C SER A 69 -11.97 0.32 -11.68
N LYS A 70 -12.13 -1.00 -11.52
CA LYS A 70 -13.23 -1.65 -10.80
C LYS A 70 -12.78 -3.01 -10.26
N LEU A 71 -13.63 -3.66 -9.48
CA LEU A 71 -13.43 -5.08 -9.15
C LEU A 71 -13.85 -5.96 -10.33
N SER A 72 -13.02 -6.94 -10.66
CA SER A 72 -13.31 -7.99 -11.65
C SER A 72 -14.50 -8.86 -11.23
N LYS A 73 -14.67 -9.06 -9.92
CA LYS A 73 -15.81 -9.76 -9.32
C LYS A 73 -16.15 -9.14 -7.96
N THR A 74 -17.43 -9.08 -7.61
CA THR A 74 -17.87 -8.71 -6.25
C THR A 74 -17.67 -9.85 -5.27
N PHE A 75 -17.65 -9.54 -3.97
CA PHE A 75 -17.54 -10.53 -2.90
C PHE A 75 -18.39 -10.13 -1.69
N SER A 76 -18.77 -11.12 -0.90
CA SER A 76 -19.60 -10.98 0.30
C SER A 76 -18.78 -11.20 1.58
N LYS A 77 -19.40 -10.92 2.73
CA LYS A 77 -18.83 -11.27 4.05
C LYS A 77 -18.58 -12.78 4.18
N LYS A 78 -19.45 -13.62 3.63
CA LYS A 78 -19.28 -15.09 3.63
C LYS A 78 -18.01 -15.51 2.88
N ASP A 79 -17.73 -14.84 1.76
CA ASP A 79 -16.50 -15.09 0.99
C ASP A 79 -15.25 -14.69 1.80
N ILE A 80 -15.33 -13.62 2.59
CA ILE A 80 -14.25 -13.21 3.50
C ILE A 80 -14.02 -14.22 4.62
N ASP A 81 -15.09 -14.77 5.20
CA ASP A 81 -14.98 -15.77 6.26
C ASP A 81 -14.37 -17.08 5.75
N MET A 82 -14.75 -17.49 4.54
CA MET A 82 -14.11 -18.61 3.86
C MET A 82 -12.65 -18.30 3.54
N TYR A 83 -12.39 -17.12 3.00
CA TYR A 83 -11.04 -16.68 2.63
C TYR A 83 -10.10 -16.60 3.83
N ARG A 84 -10.59 -16.22 5.02
CA ARG A 84 -9.81 -16.23 6.27
C ARG A 84 -9.20 -17.60 6.55
N ARG A 85 -10.00 -18.67 6.40
CA ARG A 85 -9.54 -20.05 6.62
C ARG A 85 -8.62 -20.51 5.50
N GLN A 86 -8.99 -20.20 4.25
CA GLN A 86 -8.18 -20.55 3.09
C GLN A 86 -6.79 -19.92 3.15
N LEU A 87 -6.72 -18.62 3.45
CA LEU A 87 -5.46 -17.89 3.54
C LEU A 87 -4.54 -18.49 4.62
N ALA A 88 -5.08 -18.83 5.80
CA ALA A 88 -4.29 -19.48 6.84
C ALA A 88 -3.75 -20.85 6.40
N HIS A 89 -4.58 -21.64 5.72
CA HIS A 89 -4.18 -22.93 5.15
C HIS A 89 -3.09 -22.78 4.07
N ASP A 90 -3.27 -21.85 3.13
CA ASP A 90 -2.33 -21.60 2.04
C ASP A 90 -0.99 -21.09 2.57
N ILE A 91 -1.01 -20.21 3.57
CA ILE A 91 0.21 -19.71 4.20
C ILE A 91 0.92 -20.86 4.91
N LEU A 92 0.22 -21.66 5.72
CA LEU A 92 0.83 -22.75 6.50
C LEU A 92 1.48 -23.80 5.61
N ASN A 93 0.79 -24.20 4.54
CA ASN A 93 1.23 -25.25 3.61
C ASN A 93 2.03 -24.71 2.41
N SER A 94 2.45 -23.44 2.46
CA SER A 94 3.27 -22.86 1.42
C SER A 94 4.63 -23.57 1.35
N ASP A 95 5.06 -23.97 0.15
CA ASP A 95 6.40 -24.52 -0.10
C ASP A 95 7.51 -23.56 0.36
N ARG A 96 7.21 -22.27 0.53
CA ARG A 96 8.14 -21.26 1.07
C ARG A 96 8.45 -21.44 2.55
N ASN A 97 7.63 -22.19 3.29
CA ASN A 97 7.88 -22.53 4.69
C ASN A 97 8.76 -23.77 4.85
N LEU A 98 9.05 -24.49 3.76
CA LEU A 98 10.04 -25.56 3.79
C LEU A 98 11.39 -24.89 4.04
N LEU A 99 11.91 -25.06 5.27
CA LEU A 99 13.25 -24.60 5.65
C LEU A 99 14.25 -25.19 4.64
N ARG A 100 14.89 -24.32 3.87
CA ARG A 100 16.07 -24.66 3.07
C ARG A 100 17.30 -24.77 3.95
#